data_AF-A0A521KP04-F1
#
_entry.id   AF-A0A521KP04-F1
#
_cell.length_a   1.000
_cell.length_b   1.000
_cell.length_c   1.000
_cell.angle_alpha   90.00
_cell.angle_beta   90.00
_cell.angle_gamma   90.00
#
_symmetry.space_group_name_H-M   'P 1'
#
loop_
_entity.id
_entity.type
_entity.pdbx_description
1 polymer ?
#
loop_
_entity_poly.entity_id
_entity_poly.type
_entity_poly.pdbx_seq_one_letter_code
_entity_poly.pdbx_strand_id
1 'polypeptide(L)'
;MFDFIDEQHLQRSVQPVQYGLRLLLPPGSPLNDILASEGRLGPFEDALLTYTWSALDPRVDALQAALASMAETAAEAGEDAAVTFGRARAAAYEAAGRAAAAPRAAGPDVPGLTESWFCCAEPTAGQLAALSLV
;
A
#
# COMPACT_ATOMS: atom_id res chain seq x y z
N MET A 1 11.62 1.97 5.23
CA MET A 1 11.18 2.12 3.82
C MET A 1 11.30 3.56 3.35
N PHE A 2 10.44 4.49 3.81
CA PHE A 2 10.42 5.87 3.32
C PHE A 2 11.77 6.60 3.43
N ASP A 3 12.52 6.40 4.51
CA ASP A 3 13.84 7.03 4.67
C ASP A 3 14.85 6.51 3.64
N PHE A 4 14.84 5.20 3.35
CA PHE A 4 15.70 4.62 2.33
C PHE A 4 15.37 5.18 0.94
N ILE A 5 14.07 5.27 0.60
CA ILE A 5 13.64 5.85 -0.68
C ILE A 5 14.08 7.31 -0.79
N ASP A 6 13.97 8.07 0.29
CA ASP A 6 14.38 9.47 0.33
C ASP A 6 15.91 9.64 0.22
N GLU A 7 16.67 8.86 1.00
CA GLU A 7 18.13 8.88 1.02
C GLU A 7 18.76 8.45 -0.29
N GLN A 8 18.11 7.54 -1.01
CA GLN A 8 18.57 7.04 -2.30
C GLN A 8 17.95 7.79 -3.49
N HIS A 9 17.16 8.84 -3.25
CA HIS A 9 16.50 9.64 -4.29
C HIS A 9 15.60 8.81 -5.23
N LEU A 10 14.92 7.80 -4.69
CA LEU A 10 14.11 6.83 -5.45
C LEU A 10 12.62 7.20 -5.53
N GLN A 11 12.25 8.43 -5.18
CA GLN A 11 10.84 8.85 -5.09
C GLN A 11 10.08 8.67 -6.41
N ARG A 12 10.76 8.81 -7.55
CA ARG A 12 10.19 8.57 -8.90
C ARG A 12 10.43 7.17 -9.43
N SER A 13 11.30 6.38 -8.79
CA SER A 13 11.59 4.99 -9.16
C SER A 13 10.68 3.98 -8.45
N VAL A 14 10.03 4.39 -7.37
CA VAL A 14 9.08 3.56 -6.63
C VAL A 14 7.66 4.04 -6.92
N GLN A 15 6.85 3.17 -7.53
CA GLN A 15 5.46 3.47 -7.82
C GLN A 15 4.64 3.63 -6.52
N PRO A 16 3.76 4.64 -6.39
CA PRO A 16 3.01 4.88 -5.16
C PRO A 16 2.20 3.71 -4.64
N VAL A 17 1.71 2.83 -5.53
CA VAL A 17 0.96 1.63 -5.14
C VAL A 17 1.72 0.76 -4.13
N GLN A 18 3.05 0.74 -4.23
CA GLN A 18 3.93 -0.08 -3.40
C GLN A 18 3.89 0.30 -1.92
N TYR A 19 3.47 1.52 -1.57
CA TYR A 19 3.41 1.98 -0.19
C TYR A 19 2.24 1.40 0.60
N GLY A 20 1.16 1.05 -0.08
CA GLY A 20 -0.09 0.59 0.52
C GLY A 20 -0.48 -0.84 0.15
N LEU A 21 0.42 -1.63 -0.44
CA LEU A 21 0.12 -3.01 -0.81
C LEU A 21 -0.25 -3.83 0.42
N ARG A 22 -1.39 -4.51 0.30
CA ARG A 22 -1.90 -5.45 1.29
C ARG A 22 -1.94 -6.83 0.69
N LEU A 23 -1.45 -7.82 1.41
CA LEU A 23 -1.28 -9.18 0.91
C LEU A 23 -2.62 -9.91 0.83
N LEU A 24 -2.91 -10.50 -0.34
CA LEU A 24 -3.98 -11.48 -0.51
C LEU A 24 -3.53 -12.82 0.11
N LEU A 25 -4.37 -13.40 0.97
CA LEU A 25 -4.11 -14.67 1.66
C LEU A 25 -4.96 -15.79 1.08
N PRO A 26 -4.45 -16.55 0.10
CA PRO A 26 -5.20 -17.66 -0.49
C PRO A 26 -5.21 -18.91 0.43
N PRO A 27 -6.10 -19.88 0.17
CA PRO A 27 -6.02 -21.22 0.75
C PRO A 27 -4.65 -21.85 0.55
N GLY A 28 -4.10 -22.44 1.62
CA GLY A 28 -2.77 -23.06 1.61
C GLY A 28 -1.59 -22.08 1.77
N SER A 29 -1.83 -20.79 1.98
CA SER A 29 -0.76 -19.84 2.32
C SER A 29 -0.09 -20.24 3.65
N PRO A 30 1.25 -20.29 3.74
CA PRO A 30 1.96 -20.54 5.00
C PRO A 30 1.68 -19.51 6.10
N LEU A 31 1.18 -18.32 5.74
CA LEU A 31 0.84 -17.28 6.70
C LEU A 31 -0.51 -17.53 7.40
N ASN A 32 -1.36 -18.40 6.86
CA ASN A 32 -2.68 -18.65 7.42
C ASN A 32 -2.56 -19.24 8.84
N ASP A 33 -1.70 -20.24 9.03
CA ASP A 33 -1.50 -20.87 10.35
C ASP A 33 -0.92 -19.89 11.37
N ILE A 34 0.02 -19.03 10.93
CA ILE A 34 0.63 -18.00 11.77
C ILE A 34 -0.44 -17.02 12.23
N LEU A 35 -1.20 -16.43 11.30
CA LEU A 35 -2.23 -15.44 11.61
C LEU A 35 -3.38 -16.05 12.41
N ALA A 36 -3.75 -17.31 12.17
CA ALA A 36 -4.75 -18.01 12.96
C ALA A 36 -4.28 -18.23 14.40
N SER A 37 -3.01 -18.63 14.60
CA SER A 37 -2.44 -18.83 15.94
C SER A 37 -2.38 -17.54 16.77
N GLU A 38 -2.27 -16.40 16.09
CA GLU A 38 -2.27 -15.06 16.70
C GLU A 38 -3.68 -14.46 16.84
N GLY A 39 -4.72 -15.17 16.39
CA GLY A 39 -6.11 -14.70 16.43
C GLY A 39 -6.41 -13.54 15.47
N ARG A 40 -5.58 -13.38 14.42
CA ARG A 40 -5.68 -12.29 13.43
C ARG A 40 -6.18 -12.74 12.06
N LEU A 41 -6.37 -14.05 11.84
CA LEU A 41 -7.01 -14.58 10.64
C LEU A 41 -8.53 -14.51 10.79
N GLY A 42 -9.20 -13.90 9.81
CA GLY A 42 -10.65 -13.84 9.71
C GLY A 42 -11.22 -14.89 8.75
N PRO A 43 -12.53 -14.80 8.42
CA PRO A 43 -13.17 -15.73 7.49
C PRO A 43 -12.58 -15.64 6.08
N PHE A 44 -12.78 -16.72 5.33
CA PHE A 44 -12.55 -16.74 3.89
C PHE A 44 -13.68 -15.99 3.19
N GLU A 45 -13.33 -15.05 2.32
CA GLU A 45 -14.26 -14.27 1.50
C GLU A 45 -14.25 -14.80 0.07
N ASP A 46 -15.29 -15.55 -0.30
CA ASP A 46 -15.37 -16.25 -1.58
C ASP A 46 -15.28 -15.30 -2.78
N ALA A 47 -15.87 -14.10 -2.69
CA ALA A 47 -15.85 -13.10 -3.76
C ALA A 47 -14.44 -12.55 -4.04
N LEU A 48 -13.57 -12.56 -3.02
CA LEU A 48 -12.22 -12.01 -3.07
C LEU A 48 -11.15 -13.10 -3.13
N LEU A 49 -11.56 -14.38 -3.01
CA LEU A 49 -10.70 -15.56 -2.99
C LEU A 49 -9.55 -15.45 -1.97
N THR A 50 -9.84 -14.84 -0.81
CA THR A 50 -8.84 -14.56 0.23
C THR A 50 -9.41 -14.78 1.63
N TYR A 51 -8.57 -15.12 2.59
CA TYR A 51 -8.87 -14.90 3.99
C TYR A 51 -8.74 -13.40 4.31
N THR A 52 -9.69 -12.89 5.09
CA THR A 52 -9.51 -11.61 5.76
C THR A 52 -8.48 -11.76 6.88
N TRP A 53 -7.82 -10.67 7.23
CA TRP A 53 -6.88 -10.66 8.34
C TRP A 53 -6.74 -9.24 8.88
N SER A 54 -6.12 -9.06 10.04
CA SER A 54 -5.82 -7.73 10.58
C SER A 54 -4.35 -7.60 10.94
N ALA A 55 -3.82 -6.39 10.81
CA ALA A 55 -2.50 -6.08 11.35
C ALA A 55 -2.53 -6.21 12.88
N LEU A 56 -1.37 -6.53 13.46
CA LEU A 56 -1.24 -6.60 14.92
C LEU A 56 -1.55 -5.24 15.59
N ASP A 57 -1.17 -4.15 14.93
CA ASP A 57 -1.49 -2.79 15.35
C ASP A 57 -2.55 -2.19 14.40
N PRO A 58 -3.76 -1.83 14.90
CA PRO A 58 -4.81 -1.27 14.06
C PRO A 58 -4.43 0.02 13.31
N ARG A 59 -3.42 0.77 13.80
CA ARG A 59 -2.91 1.95 13.10
C ARG A 59 -2.27 1.59 11.77
N VAL A 60 -1.75 0.37 11.63
CA VAL A 60 -1.16 -0.11 10.38
C VAL A 60 -2.24 -0.36 9.34
N ASP A 61 -3.38 -0.96 9.72
CA ASP A 61 -4.51 -1.14 8.81
C ASP A 61 -5.06 0.22 8.35
N ALA A 62 -5.21 1.18 9.28
CA ALA A 62 -5.64 2.54 8.95
C ALA A 62 -4.66 3.27 8.01
N LEU A 63 -3.34 3.14 8.27
CA LEU A 63 -2.30 3.70 7.41
C LEU A 63 -2.33 3.05 6.03
N GLN A 64 -2.46 1.72 5.95
CA GLN A 64 -2.52 0.99 4.68
C GLN A 64 -3.69 1.49 3.82
N ALA A 65 -4.89 1.61 4.39
CA ALA A 65 -6.06 2.11 3.67
C ALA A 65 -5.85 3.55 3.15
N ALA A 66 -5.26 4.42 3.97
CA ALA A 66 -4.94 5.79 3.56
C ALA A 66 -3.92 5.82 2.41
N LEU A 67 -2.85 5.01 2.49
CA LEU A 67 -1.83 4.93 1.45
C LEU A 67 -2.36 4.34 0.14
N ALA A 68 -3.21 3.32 0.22
CA ALA A 68 -3.87 2.73 -0.95
C ALA A 68 -4.76 3.75 -1.67
N SER A 69 -5.59 4.49 -0.92
CA SER A 69 -6.42 5.56 -1.48
C SER A 69 -5.59 6.68 -2.10
N MET A 70 -4.51 7.12 -1.44
CA MET A 70 -3.60 8.13 -2.00
C MET A 70 -2.98 7.68 -3.32
N ALA A 71 -2.55 6.41 -3.40
CA ALA A 71 -1.95 5.85 -4.61
C ALA A 71 -2.96 5.74 -5.75
N GLU A 72 -4.20 5.31 -5.47
CA GLU A 72 -5.29 5.20 -6.44
C GLU A 72 -5.64 6.58 -7.02
N THR A 73 -5.89 7.58 -6.17
CA THR A 73 -6.16 8.96 -6.62
C THR A 73 -4.99 9.57 -7.40
N ALA A 74 -3.75 9.31 -6.98
CA ALA A 74 -2.57 9.81 -7.69
C ALA A 74 -2.42 9.16 -9.08
N ALA A 75 -2.71 7.87 -9.19
CA ALA A 75 -2.67 7.15 -10.46
C ALA A 75 -3.75 7.68 -11.44
N GLU A 76 -4.97 7.88 -10.97
CA GLU A 76 -6.06 8.45 -11.78
C GLU A 76 -5.74 9.88 -12.27
N ALA A 77 -5.08 10.68 -11.43
CA ALA A 77 -4.70 12.05 -11.75
C ALA A 77 -3.40 12.16 -12.58
N GLY A 78 -2.66 11.06 -12.78
CA GLY A 78 -1.32 11.10 -13.38
C GLY A 78 -0.33 11.96 -12.60
N GLU A 79 -0.43 11.96 -11.26
CA GLU A 79 0.42 12.79 -10.40
C GLU A 79 1.88 12.31 -10.41
N ASP A 80 2.83 13.25 -10.29
CA ASP A 80 4.25 12.93 -10.08
C ASP A 80 4.42 12.10 -8.78
N ALA A 81 5.01 10.93 -8.90
CA ALA A 81 5.26 10.01 -7.80
C ALA A 81 6.04 10.65 -6.64
N ALA A 82 6.88 11.66 -6.90
CA ALA A 82 7.58 12.41 -5.85
C ALA A 82 6.62 13.21 -4.95
N VAL A 83 5.53 13.73 -5.50
CA VAL A 83 4.49 14.44 -4.74
C VAL A 83 3.71 13.45 -3.88
N THR A 84 3.30 12.32 -4.46
CA THR A 84 2.60 11.26 -3.72
C THR A 84 3.48 10.68 -2.61
N PHE A 85 4.79 10.49 -2.88
CA PHE A 85 5.77 10.06 -1.89
C PHE A 85 5.81 11.00 -0.68
N GLY A 86 5.84 12.32 -0.90
CA GLY A 86 5.85 13.30 0.18
C GLY A 86 4.64 13.16 1.10
N ARG A 87 3.44 12.99 0.52
CA ARG A 87 2.18 12.78 1.26
C ARG A 87 2.17 11.45 2.00
N ALA A 88 2.56 10.37 1.32
CA ALA A 88 2.65 9.03 1.90
C ALA A 88 3.64 8.96 3.07
N ARG A 89 4.81 9.61 2.93
CA ARG A 89 5.82 9.69 3.99
C ARG A 89 5.30 10.46 5.19
N ALA A 90 4.63 11.59 4.98
CA ALA A 90 4.03 12.36 6.07
C ALA A 90 3.00 11.52 6.85
N ALA A 91 2.10 10.83 6.15
CA ALA A 91 1.10 9.95 6.77
C ALA A 91 1.74 8.82 7.59
N ALA A 92 2.80 8.19 7.07
CA ALA A 92 3.51 7.11 7.78
C ALA A 92 4.20 7.61 9.06
N TYR A 93 4.79 8.80 9.01
CA TYR A 93 5.42 9.42 10.17
C TYR A 93 4.41 9.86 11.23
N GLU A 94 3.29 10.43 10.80
CA GLU A 94 2.17 10.80 11.68
C GLU A 94 1.61 9.57 12.40
N ALA A 95 1.32 8.47 11.68
CA ALA A 95 0.85 7.22 12.26
C ALA A 95 1.84 6.63 13.30
N ALA A 96 3.13 6.88 13.11
CA ALA A 96 4.19 6.50 14.03
C ALA A 96 4.39 7.47 15.20
N GLY A 97 3.66 8.60 15.26
CA GLY A 97 3.83 9.64 16.27
C GLY A 97 5.16 10.38 16.15
N ARG A 98 5.71 10.48 14.94
CA ARG A 98 7.03 11.07 14.64
C ARG A 98 6.86 12.30 13.77
N ALA A 99 7.71 13.31 13.97
CA ALA A 99 7.82 14.43 13.04
C ALA A 99 8.56 14.00 11.77
N ALA A 100 7.97 14.24 10.60
CA ALA A 100 8.65 14.06 9.32
C ALA A 100 9.45 15.30 8.96
N ALA A 101 10.74 15.14 8.68
CA ALA A 101 11.50 16.18 7.99
C ALA A 101 10.97 16.36 6.56
N ALA A 102 11.18 17.54 5.95
CA ALA A 102 10.89 17.70 4.52
C ALA A 102 11.66 16.66 3.69
N PRO A 103 11.04 16.03 2.67
CA PRO A 103 11.74 15.10 1.79
C PRO A 103 12.85 15.82 1.04
N ARG A 104 13.90 15.08 0.69
CA ARG A 104 14.98 15.58 -0.18
C ARG A 104 14.43 15.86 -1.58
N ALA A 105 15.19 16.63 -2.35
CA ALA A 105 14.91 16.80 -3.77
C ALA A 105 14.87 15.42 -4.46
N ALA A 106 13.80 15.19 -5.22
CA ALA A 106 13.60 13.94 -5.93
C ALA A 106 14.70 13.71 -6.98
N GLY A 107 15.02 12.44 -7.22
CA GLY A 107 15.86 12.03 -8.33
C GLY A 107 15.27 12.37 -9.71
N PRO A 108 16.04 12.13 -10.79
CA PRO A 108 15.54 12.34 -12.15
C PRO A 108 14.35 11.42 -12.44
N ASP A 109 13.59 11.77 -13.48
CA ASP A 109 12.57 10.87 -14.02
C ASP A 109 13.23 9.58 -14.53
N VAL A 110 12.55 8.46 -14.35
CA VAL A 110 12.99 7.15 -14.83
C VAL A 110 11.96 6.57 -15.79
N PRO A 111 12.37 5.76 -16.79
CA PRO A 111 11.44 5.00 -17.60
C PRO A 111 10.54 4.13 -16.72
N GLY A 112 9.24 4.13 -16.99
CA GLY A 112 8.23 3.40 -16.24
C GLY A 112 7.24 2.68 -17.15
N LEU A 113 6.39 1.87 -16.54
CA LEU A 113 5.24 1.26 -17.20
C LEU A 113 4.09 2.27 -17.28
N THR A 114 3.18 2.05 -18.23
CA THR A 114 1.95 2.86 -18.37
C THR A 114 0.95 2.64 -17.25
N GLU A 115 1.11 1.57 -16.49
CA GLU A 115 0.28 1.23 -15.33
C GLU A 115 1.15 0.71 -14.18
N SER A 116 0.59 0.78 -12.96
CA SER A 116 1.26 0.24 -11.79
C SER A 116 1.19 -1.29 -11.78
N TRP A 117 2.32 -1.97 -11.51
CA TRP A 117 2.38 -3.43 -11.56
C TRP A 117 2.66 -4.04 -10.19
N PHE A 118 1.83 -5.00 -9.79
CA PHE A 118 1.91 -5.72 -8.52
C PHE A 118 1.18 -7.07 -8.63
N CYS A 119 1.53 -8.03 -7.77
CA CYS A 119 0.95 -9.37 -7.73
C CYS A 119 0.65 -9.77 -6.28
N CYS A 120 -0.27 -10.72 -6.10
CA CYS A 120 -0.67 -11.27 -4.79
C CYS A 120 -1.16 -10.22 -3.79
N ALA A 121 -1.72 -9.11 -4.26
CA ALA A 121 -2.29 -8.07 -3.40
C ALA A 121 -3.82 -8.16 -3.35
N GLU A 122 -4.41 -7.78 -2.21
CA GLU A 122 -5.86 -7.57 -2.12
C GLU A 122 -6.28 -6.47 -3.10
N PRO A 123 -7.45 -6.61 -3.75
CA PRO A 123 -7.92 -5.63 -4.71
C PRO A 123 -8.21 -4.27 -4.04
N THR A 124 -7.97 -3.18 -4.77
CA THR A 124 -8.35 -1.83 -4.32
C THR A 124 -9.86 -1.62 -4.37
N ALA A 125 -10.34 -0.57 -3.71
CA ALA A 125 -11.75 -0.21 -3.75
C ALA A 125 -12.23 0.08 -5.19
N GLY A 126 -11.43 0.76 -6.02
CA GLY A 126 -11.76 0.99 -7.44
C GLY A 126 -11.83 -0.30 -8.25
N GLN A 127 -10.94 -1.27 -7.99
CA GLN A 127 -10.99 -2.59 -8.64
C GLN A 127 -12.25 -3.37 -8.26
N LEU A 128 -12.70 -3.26 -7.01
CA LEU A 128 -13.95 -3.89 -6.55
C LEU A 128 -15.20 -3.20 -7.12
N ALA A 129 -15.19 -1.87 -7.20
CA ALA A 129 -16.28 -1.10 -7.80
C ALA A 129 -16.48 -1.47 -9.29
N ALA A 130 -15.39 -1.69 -10.03
CA ALA A 130 -15.44 -2.14 -11.43
C ALA A 130 -16.10 -3.53 -11.60
N LEU A 131 -16.13 -4.35 -10.54
CA LEU A 131 -16.70 -5.70 -10.55
C LEU A 131 -18.15 -5.76 -10.01
N SER A 132 -18.76 -4.62 -9.66
CA SER A 132 -20.06 -4.56 -8.96
C SER A 132 -20.10 -5.29 -7.61
N LEU A 133 -18.95 -5.39 -6.93
CA LEU A 133 -18.81 -6.08 -5.64
C LEU A 133 -18.94 -5.14 -4.43
N VAL A 134 -19.16 -3.84 -4.66
CA VAL A 134 -19.38 -2.79 -3.64
C VAL A 134 -20.41 -1.78 -4.15
#